data_AF-A0A920QI94-F1
#
_entry.id   AF-A0A920QI94-F1
#
_cell.length_a   1.000
_cell.length_b   1.000
_cell.length_c   1.000
_cell.angle_alpha   90.00
_cell.angle_beta   90.00
_cell.angle_gamma   90.00
#
_symmetry.space_group_name_H-M   'P 1'
#
loop_
_entity.id
_entity.type
_entity.pdbx_description
1 polymer ?
#
loop_
_entity_poly.entity_id
_entity_poly.type
_entity_poly.pdbx_seq_one_letter_code
_entity_poly.pdbx_strand_id
1 'polypeptide(L)'
;MTFFGLQKNLKRSCLDYLVISLDQDGLLLFQSPDDYQFFEAQTQEVFDVVGAGDTVSSVLAFMIAGKASIEHAAYWAQLAASMEIQHVELFHLQKMNCFSALSLENHHENNDNRTTLPTLPSELPVVFTNGFFDNISAGHLKFLDQLKTLKGFNVVGINSDNSIDEQKGAYPLLNERERALLLSAVEAVDRVVIYNELDAGSLIRRIRPKIVVKGKRFLNKKMPEEKAIEETGAKLEFFPEY
;
A
#
# COMPACT_ATOMS: atom_id res chain seq x y z
N MET A 1 11.07 -32.38 -4.83
CA MET A 1 12.49 -32.66 -4.51
C MET A 1 12.54 -33.13 -3.05
N THR A 2 13.04 -34.32 -2.73
CA THR A 2 13.06 -34.82 -1.33
C THR A 2 14.08 -34.06 -0.48
N PHE A 3 13.81 -33.83 0.81
CA PHE A 3 14.70 -33.13 1.77
C PHE A 3 16.16 -33.64 1.75
N PHE A 4 16.36 -34.95 1.57
CA PHE A 4 17.68 -35.56 1.40
C PHE A 4 18.48 -35.05 0.18
N GLY A 5 17.79 -34.65 -0.89
CA GLY A 5 18.40 -34.07 -2.08
C GLY A 5 18.88 -32.63 -1.87
N LEU A 6 18.13 -31.83 -1.11
CA LEU A 6 18.46 -30.44 -0.79
C LEU A 6 19.71 -30.35 0.10
N GLN A 7 19.80 -31.20 1.12
CA GLN A 7 20.97 -31.27 2.01
C GLN A 7 22.26 -31.69 1.29
N LYS A 8 22.14 -32.61 0.32
CA LYS A 8 23.28 -33.08 -0.48
C LYS A 8 23.79 -32.00 -1.44
N ASN A 9 22.92 -31.11 -1.93
CA ASN A 9 23.29 -29.97 -2.76
C ASN A 9 23.96 -28.87 -1.94
N LEU A 10 23.44 -28.48 -0.78
CA LEU A 10 24.08 -27.48 0.10
C LEU A 10 25.53 -27.85 0.48
N LYS A 11 25.76 -29.10 0.88
CA LYS A 11 27.10 -29.60 1.24
C LYS A 11 28.08 -29.65 0.08
N ARG A 12 27.61 -29.73 -1.16
CA ARG A 12 28.47 -29.72 -2.37
C ARG A 12 28.77 -28.31 -2.86
N SER A 13 27.94 -27.33 -2.50
CA SER A 13 27.99 -25.97 -3.05
C SER A 13 28.56 -24.91 -2.10
N CYS A 14 28.93 -25.26 -0.86
CA CYS A 14 29.35 -24.29 0.18
C CYS A 14 28.34 -23.16 0.39
N LEU A 15 27.05 -23.47 0.35
CA LEU A 15 25.97 -22.50 0.57
C LEU A 15 25.51 -22.57 2.03
N ASP A 16 25.28 -21.42 2.65
CA ASP A 16 24.80 -21.35 4.05
C ASP A 16 23.28 -21.51 4.14
N TYR A 17 22.55 -21.03 3.12
CA TYR A 17 21.09 -21.08 3.03
C TYR A 17 20.65 -21.37 1.59
N LEU A 18 19.48 -21.99 1.47
CA LEU A 18 18.79 -22.19 0.21
C LEU A 18 17.39 -21.58 0.32
N VAL A 19 17.09 -20.63 -0.56
CA VAL A 19 15.75 -20.04 -0.66
C VAL A 19 15.07 -20.58 -1.92
N ILE A 20 13.87 -21.12 -1.75
CA ILE A 20 13.08 -21.70 -2.84
C ILE A 20 11.76 -20.95 -2.91
N SER A 21 11.52 -20.26 -4.03
CA SER A 21 10.19 -19.79 -4.38
C SER A 21 9.33 -21.00 -4.76
N LEU A 22 8.16 -21.11 -4.13
CA LEU A 22 7.12 -22.10 -4.42
C LEU A 22 5.91 -21.43 -5.07
N ASP A 23 6.13 -20.28 -5.71
CA ASP A 23 5.14 -19.48 -6.41
C ASP A 23 3.94 -19.12 -5.51
N GLN A 24 2.74 -19.61 -5.83
CA GLN A 24 1.51 -19.34 -5.09
C GLN A 24 1.48 -19.97 -3.69
N ASP A 25 2.37 -20.92 -3.42
CA ASP A 25 2.44 -21.57 -2.11
C ASP A 25 3.32 -20.78 -1.13
N GLY A 26 4.21 -19.92 -1.63
CA GLY A 26 5.08 -19.06 -0.81
C GLY A 26 6.56 -19.37 -0.95
N LEU A 27 7.32 -19.21 0.13
CA LEU A 27 8.78 -19.28 0.11
C LEU A 27 9.31 -20.22 1.19
N LEU A 28 10.19 -21.12 0.80
CA LEU A 28 10.90 -22.00 1.72
C LEU A 28 12.34 -21.50 1.91
N LEU A 29 12.66 -21.10 3.14
CA LEU A 29 14.02 -20.87 3.59
C LEU A 29 14.53 -22.15 4.25
N PHE A 30 15.57 -22.74 3.67
CA PHE A 30 16.13 -24.01 4.12
C PHE A 30 17.61 -23.84 4.49
N GLN A 31 17.96 -24.18 5.72
CA GLN A 31 19.34 -24.21 6.21
C GLN A 31 19.81 -25.66 6.45
N SER A 32 19.00 -26.45 7.14
CA SER A 32 19.26 -27.87 7.41
C SER A 32 17.94 -28.66 7.56
N PRO A 33 17.97 -30.01 7.57
CA PRO A 33 16.75 -30.81 7.76
C PRO A 33 15.99 -30.49 9.05
N ASP A 34 16.70 -30.02 10.08
CA ASP A 34 16.13 -29.68 11.39
C ASP A 34 15.91 -28.16 11.55
N ASP A 35 16.28 -27.35 10.54
CA ASP A 35 16.24 -25.88 10.58
C ASP A 35 15.81 -25.32 9.21
N TYR A 36 14.50 -25.14 9.06
CA TYR A 36 13.87 -24.57 7.89
C TYR A 36 12.61 -23.79 8.29
N GLN A 37 12.30 -22.76 7.51
CA GLN A 37 11.14 -21.91 7.73
C GLN A 37 10.35 -21.77 6.44
N PHE A 38 9.04 -21.95 6.56
CA PHE A 38 8.11 -21.73 5.47
C PHE A 38 7.39 -20.40 5.68
N PHE A 39 7.39 -19.57 4.64
CA PHE A 39 6.69 -18.30 4.59
C PHE A 39 5.52 -18.47 3.63
N GLU A 40 4.32 -18.67 4.18
CA GLU A 40 3.09 -18.83 3.39
C GLU A 40 2.84 -17.58 2.52
N ALA A 41 2.47 -17.80 1.26
CA ALA A 41 1.95 -16.73 0.42
C ALA A 41 0.54 -16.33 0.90
N GLN A 42 0.29 -15.02 1.02
CA GLN A 42 -1.06 -14.51 1.20
C GLN A 42 -1.68 -14.27 -0.18
N THR A 43 -2.12 -15.34 -0.84
CA THR A 43 -2.78 -15.25 -2.16
C THR A 43 -4.26 -15.56 -2.08
N GLN A 44 -5.09 -14.61 -2.52
CA GLN A 44 -6.43 -14.91 -3.06
C GLN A 44 -6.29 -15.23 -4.55
N GLU A 45 -7.03 -16.24 -5.02
CA GLU A 45 -6.95 -16.82 -6.37
C GLU A 45 -7.05 -15.76 -7.49
N VAL A 46 -5.95 -15.43 -8.18
CA VAL A 46 -5.97 -15.08 -9.62
C VAL A 46 -4.64 -15.44 -10.32
N PHE A 47 -4.78 -15.68 -11.61
CA PHE A 47 -3.85 -16.22 -12.61
C PHE A 47 -2.64 -15.35 -12.99
N ASP A 48 -1.60 -16.09 -13.39
CA ASP A 48 -0.35 -15.71 -14.07
C ASP A 48 0.74 -15.05 -13.21
N VAL A 49 1.80 -15.84 -12.93
CA VAL A 49 2.88 -15.53 -11.98
C VAL A 49 4.16 -15.23 -12.78
N VAL A 50 4.21 -14.08 -13.45
CA VAL A 50 5.42 -13.64 -14.16
C VAL A 50 6.03 -12.46 -13.40
N GLY A 51 7.22 -12.65 -12.83
CA GLY A 51 7.97 -11.59 -12.13
C GLY A 51 8.25 -11.85 -10.64
N ALA A 52 7.41 -12.66 -9.98
CA ALA A 52 7.52 -12.93 -8.53
C ALA A 52 8.92 -13.42 -8.11
N GLY A 53 9.55 -14.27 -8.91
CA GLY A 53 10.92 -14.77 -8.65
C GLY A 53 12.02 -13.70 -8.74
N ASP A 54 11.88 -12.72 -9.63
CA ASP A 54 12.83 -11.62 -9.78
C ASP A 54 12.69 -10.62 -8.63
N THR A 55 11.46 -10.39 -8.16
CA THR A 55 11.16 -9.58 -6.98
C THR A 55 11.72 -10.21 -5.72
N VAL A 56 11.51 -11.52 -5.51
CA VAL A 56 12.12 -12.26 -4.38
C VAL A 56 13.64 -12.08 -4.40
N SER A 57 14.27 -12.33 -5.55
CA SER A 57 15.73 -12.29 -5.69
C SER A 57 16.29 -10.89 -5.42
N SER A 58 15.62 -9.85 -5.95
CA SER A 58 16.04 -8.46 -5.81
C SER A 58 15.91 -7.96 -4.36
N VAL A 59 14.80 -8.26 -3.69
CA VAL A 59 14.56 -7.87 -2.29
C VAL A 59 15.50 -8.62 -1.35
N LEU A 60 15.72 -9.92 -1.56
CA LEU A 60 16.71 -10.69 -0.80
C LEU A 60 18.10 -10.07 -0.93
N ALA A 61 18.55 -9.81 -2.16
CA ALA A 61 19.87 -9.23 -2.41
C ALA A 61 20.04 -7.87 -1.74
N PHE A 62 19.04 -6.99 -1.86
CA PHE A 62 19.04 -5.67 -1.23
C PHE A 62 19.12 -5.76 0.30
N MET A 63 18.28 -6.58 0.92
CA MET A 63 18.18 -6.71 2.37
C MET A 63 19.45 -7.34 2.97
N ILE A 64 20.00 -8.38 2.32
CA ILE A 64 21.25 -9.02 2.74
C ILE A 64 22.43 -8.05 2.57
N ALA A 65 22.49 -7.27 1.48
CA ALA A 65 23.49 -6.22 1.31
C ALA A 65 23.39 -5.14 2.42
N GLY A 66 22.17 -4.87 2.89
CA GLY A 66 21.88 -4.04 4.06
C GLY A 66 22.18 -4.68 5.42
N LYS A 67 22.75 -5.90 5.44
CA LYS A 67 23.04 -6.71 6.64
C LYS A 67 21.80 -7.12 7.45
N ALA A 68 20.63 -7.20 6.83
CA ALA A 68 19.46 -7.80 7.46
C ALA A 68 19.67 -9.31 7.68
N SER A 69 18.97 -9.89 8.67
CA SER A 69 18.96 -11.34 8.83
C SER A 69 18.23 -12.00 7.66
N ILE A 70 18.60 -13.23 7.33
CA ILE A 70 18.04 -13.94 6.17
C ILE A 70 16.54 -14.19 6.34
N GLU A 71 16.07 -14.37 7.57
CA GLU A 71 14.65 -14.55 7.91
C GLU A 71 13.85 -13.26 7.65
N HIS A 72 14.41 -12.10 8.00
CA HIS A 72 13.79 -10.81 7.69
C HIS A 72 13.81 -10.54 6.18
N ALA A 73 14.93 -10.83 5.51
CA ALA A 73 15.04 -10.68 4.06
C ALA A 73 14.01 -11.58 3.34
N ALA A 74 13.84 -12.82 3.77
CA ALA A 74 12.89 -13.78 3.23
C ALA A 74 11.43 -13.34 3.45
N TYR A 75 11.10 -12.85 4.65
CA TYR A 75 9.77 -12.31 4.95
C TYR A 75 9.40 -11.14 4.03
N TRP A 76 10.30 -10.15 3.88
CA TRP A 76 10.04 -8.98 3.03
C TRP A 76 10.03 -9.32 1.54
N ALA A 77 10.87 -10.27 1.11
CA ALA A 77 10.87 -10.78 -0.26
C ALA A 77 9.56 -11.48 -0.60
N GLN A 78 9.05 -12.33 0.30
CA GLN A 78 7.76 -13.00 0.13
C GLN A 78 6.60 -12.00 0.10
N LEU A 79 6.63 -10.99 0.98
CA LEU A 79 5.62 -9.93 0.97
C LEU A 79 5.62 -9.15 -0.35
N ALA A 80 6.80 -8.73 -0.82
CA ALA A 80 6.94 -8.00 -2.08
C ALA A 80 6.47 -8.81 -3.29
N ALA A 81 6.83 -10.09 -3.36
CA ALA A 81 6.37 -11.00 -4.41
C ALA A 81 4.85 -11.21 -4.38
N SER A 82 4.26 -11.24 -3.18
CA SER A 82 2.80 -11.32 -3.01
C SER A 82 2.09 -10.03 -3.45
N MET A 83 2.75 -8.87 -3.36
CA MET A 83 2.22 -7.57 -3.81
C MET A 83 2.31 -7.37 -5.32
N GLU A 84 3.29 -8.00 -6.00
CA GLU A 84 3.40 -7.96 -7.47
C GLU A 84 2.21 -8.66 -8.16
N ILE A 85 1.57 -9.61 -7.44
CA ILE A 85 0.38 -10.34 -7.88
C ILE A 85 -0.91 -9.54 -7.60
N GLN A 86 -0.84 -8.49 -6.78
CA GLN A 86 -1.98 -7.61 -6.55
C GLN A 86 -2.07 -6.58 -7.68
N HIS A 87 -3.10 -6.71 -8.51
CA HIS A 87 -3.64 -5.57 -9.27
C HIS A 87 -4.14 -4.52 -8.27
N VAL A 88 -3.22 -3.77 -7.65
CA VAL A 88 -3.56 -2.56 -6.91
C VAL A 88 -3.92 -1.53 -7.96
N GLU A 89 -5.22 -1.27 -8.12
CA GLU A 89 -5.72 -0.15 -8.91
C GLU A 89 -5.29 1.17 -8.24
N LEU A 90 -4.04 1.56 -8.49
CA LEU A 90 -3.46 2.85 -8.10
C LEU A 90 -4.13 3.95 -8.92
N PHE A 91 -5.16 4.58 -8.36
CA PHE A 91 -5.74 5.79 -8.94
C PHE A 91 -4.84 6.99 -8.64
N HIS A 92 -3.89 7.25 -9.53
CA HIS A 92 -3.15 8.51 -9.56
C HIS A 92 -4.07 9.63 -10.04
N LEU A 93 -4.35 10.60 -9.17
CA LEU A 93 -4.86 11.90 -9.58
C LEU A 93 -3.71 12.78 -10.06
N GLN A 94 -3.12 12.46 -11.22
CA GLN A 94 -2.36 13.42 -12.03
C GLN A 94 -2.64 13.23 -13.53
N LYS A 95 -2.63 14.37 -14.23
CA LYS A 95 -3.13 14.62 -15.59
C LYS A 95 -2.64 13.67 -16.69
N MET A 96 -3.58 13.40 -17.61
CA MET A 96 -3.46 13.08 -19.04
C MET A 96 -3.13 11.63 -19.48
N ASN A 97 -4.11 11.07 -20.19
CA ASN A 97 -4.02 10.20 -21.37
C ASN A 97 -3.13 8.94 -21.32
N CYS A 98 -3.75 7.76 -21.26
CA CYS A 98 -3.61 6.78 -22.36
C CYS A 98 -4.57 5.58 -22.25
N PHE A 99 -5.53 5.56 -23.19
CA PHE A 99 -6.05 4.43 -23.97
C PHE A 99 -6.28 3.06 -23.32
N SER A 100 -7.57 2.72 -23.15
CA SER A 100 -8.19 1.70 -24.02
C SER A 100 -9.72 1.84 -24.03
N ALA A 101 -10.22 2.58 -25.02
CA ALA A 101 -11.52 2.30 -25.62
C ALA A 101 -11.39 2.62 -27.11
N LEU A 102 -10.98 1.61 -27.86
CA LEU A 102 -11.09 1.59 -29.31
C LEU A 102 -12.59 1.61 -29.67
N SER A 103 -13.07 2.78 -30.06
CA SER A 103 -14.14 2.91 -31.05
C SER A 103 -14.07 4.31 -31.64
N LEU A 104 -13.69 4.35 -32.91
CA LEU A 104 -13.77 5.50 -33.81
C LEU A 104 -15.19 6.10 -33.74
N GLU A 105 -15.28 7.40 -33.48
CA GLU A 105 -15.82 8.41 -34.41
C GLU A 105 -16.17 9.71 -33.67
N ASN A 106 -15.62 10.79 -34.24
CA ASN A 106 -16.27 12.09 -34.43
C ASN A 106 -16.73 12.94 -33.23
N HIS A 107 -16.07 14.10 -33.17
CA HIS A 107 -16.64 15.43 -32.99
C HIS A 107 -16.94 15.96 -31.57
N HIS A 108 -16.40 17.18 -31.40
CA HIS A 108 -16.78 18.28 -30.52
C HIS A 108 -16.19 18.35 -29.11
N GLU A 109 -15.31 19.35 -28.98
CA GLU A 109 -14.94 20.10 -27.79
C GLU A 109 -16.12 20.25 -26.80
N ASN A 110 -15.87 19.88 -25.53
CA ASN A 110 -16.46 20.62 -24.43
C ASN A 110 -15.57 20.56 -23.18
N ASN A 111 -15.36 21.75 -22.64
CA ASN A 111 -14.41 22.13 -21.62
C ASN A 111 -14.96 21.84 -20.22
N ASP A 112 -15.05 20.57 -19.83
CA ASP A 112 -15.49 20.17 -18.49
C ASP A 112 -14.35 19.42 -17.76
N ASN A 113 -13.51 20.20 -17.05
CA ASN A 113 -12.41 19.73 -16.20
C ASN A 113 -12.93 19.02 -14.92
N ARG A 114 -13.82 18.05 -15.07
CA ARG A 114 -14.28 17.20 -13.97
C ARG A 114 -13.44 15.94 -13.92
N THR A 115 -12.35 16.00 -13.16
CA THR A 115 -11.60 14.81 -12.74
C THR A 115 -12.57 13.88 -12.01
N THR A 116 -13.00 12.79 -12.65
CA THR A 116 -13.94 11.85 -12.03
C THR A 116 -13.21 11.10 -10.94
N LEU A 117 -13.63 11.31 -9.68
CA LEU A 117 -13.27 10.41 -8.58
C LEU A 117 -13.57 8.98 -9.01
N PRO A 118 -12.70 8.00 -8.71
CA PRO A 118 -13.04 6.60 -8.90
C PRO A 118 -14.32 6.29 -8.12
N THR A 119 -15.22 5.52 -8.72
CA THR A 119 -16.54 5.23 -8.15
C THR A 119 -16.38 4.67 -6.74
N LEU A 120 -16.85 5.42 -5.76
CA LEU A 120 -16.95 4.99 -4.38
C LEU A 120 -18.23 4.15 -4.22
N PRO A 121 -18.24 3.14 -3.34
CA PRO A 121 -19.44 2.34 -3.13
C PRO A 121 -20.59 3.24 -2.65
N SER A 122 -21.75 3.10 -3.28
CA SER A 122 -22.96 3.83 -2.87
C SER A 122 -23.61 3.26 -1.61
N GLU A 123 -23.33 1.99 -1.29
CA GLU A 123 -24.03 1.25 -0.24
C GLU A 123 -23.37 1.37 1.15
N LEU A 124 -22.08 1.72 1.19
CA LEU A 124 -21.31 1.85 2.44
C LEU A 124 -20.95 3.31 2.70
N PRO A 125 -21.04 3.77 3.98
CA PRO A 125 -20.57 5.09 4.34
C PRO A 125 -19.04 5.15 4.17
N VAL A 126 -18.55 6.21 3.56
CA VAL A 126 -17.10 6.41 3.41
C VAL A 126 -16.51 6.90 4.73
N VAL A 127 -15.49 6.19 5.20
CA VAL A 127 -14.62 6.57 6.33
C VAL A 127 -13.32 7.07 5.71
N PHE A 128 -12.87 8.25 6.11
CA PHE A 128 -11.69 8.88 5.53
C PHE A 128 -10.63 9.18 6.58
N THR A 129 -9.38 8.89 6.27
CA THR A 129 -8.23 9.41 7.00
C THR A 129 -7.15 9.84 6.02
N ASN A 130 -6.19 10.65 6.46
CA ASN A 130 -5.07 11.03 5.61
C ASN A 130 -3.79 11.28 6.40
N GLY A 131 -2.67 11.16 5.72
CA GLY A 131 -1.34 11.43 6.25
C GLY A 131 -0.26 11.28 5.19
N PHE A 132 0.97 11.64 5.56
CA PHE A 132 2.11 11.50 4.66
C PHE A 132 2.53 10.04 4.47
N PHE A 133 2.54 9.24 5.54
CA PHE A 133 3.01 7.84 5.56
C PHE A 133 4.41 7.64 4.94
N ASP A 134 5.28 8.63 5.15
CA ASP A 134 6.65 8.68 4.64
C ASP A 134 7.58 7.67 5.33
N ASN A 135 7.49 7.60 6.66
CA ASN A 135 8.14 6.58 7.46
C ASN A 135 7.07 5.74 8.16
N ILE A 136 6.58 4.71 7.48
CA ILE A 136 5.56 3.80 8.03
C ILE A 136 6.15 3.03 9.21
N SER A 137 5.39 2.96 10.29
CA SER A 137 5.80 2.33 11.55
C SER A 137 4.66 1.48 12.08
N ALA A 138 4.95 0.63 13.06
CA ALA A 138 3.92 -0.18 13.72
C ALA A 138 2.77 0.67 14.30
N GLY A 139 3.05 1.91 14.72
CA GLY A 139 2.02 2.85 15.20
C GLY A 139 1.03 3.24 14.10
N HIS A 140 1.51 3.48 12.87
CA HIS A 140 0.66 3.74 11.71
C HIS A 140 -0.21 2.54 11.36
N LEU A 141 0.37 1.33 11.37
CA LEU A 141 -0.38 0.10 11.07
C LEU A 141 -1.48 -0.15 12.12
N LYS A 142 -1.16 0.01 13.40
CA LYS A 142 -2.15 -0.08 14.49
C LYS A 142 -3.23 0.99 14.41
N PHE A 143 -2.89 2.20 13.96
CA PHE A 143 -3.88 3.26 13.75
C PHE A 143 -4.84 2.91 12.62
N LEU A 144 -4.33 2.41 11.49
CA LEU A 144 -5.15 2.01 10.34
C LEU A 144 -6.00 0.78 10.65
N ASP A 145 -5.47 -0.21 11.38
CA ASP A 145 -6.20 -1.42 11.74
C ASP A 145 -7.46 -1.11 12.59
N GLN A 146 -7.40 -0.08 13.43
CA GLN A 146 -8.56 0.40 14.19
C GLN A 146 -9.72 0.88 13.31
N LEU A 147 -9.50 1.22 12.04
CA LEU A 147 -10.58 1.58 11.11
C LEU A 147 -11.58 0.44 10.90
N LYS A 148 -11.17 -0.82 11.09
CA LYS A 148 -12.08 -1.99 11.06
C LYS A 148 -13.17 -1.95 12.13
N THR A 149 -12.98 -1.16 13.19
CA THR A 149 -14.01 -0.96 14.22
C THR A 149 -15.18 -0.10 13.74
N LEU A 150 -14.99 0.62 12.62
CA LEU A 150 -16.01 1.42 11.98
C LEU A 150 -16.65 0.63 10.85
N LYS A 151 -17.97 0.72 10.73
CA LYS A 151 -18.71 0.14 9.60
C LYS A 151 -18.67 1.14 8.44
N GLY A 152 -17.86 0.87 7.42
CA GLY A 152 -17.76 1.70 6.22
C GLY A 152 -16.71 1.24 5.23
N PHE A 153 -16.53 2.03 4.17
CA PHE A 153 -15.46 1.86 3.19
C PHE A 153 -14.33 2.83 3.54
N ASN A 154 -13.19 2.29 3.96
CA ASN A 154 -12.04 2.98 4.51
C ASN A 154 -11.12 3.51 3.41
N VAL A 155 -11.14 4.82 3.23
CA VAL A 155 -10.30 5.55 2.26
C VAL A 155 -9.17 6.26 2.99
N VAL A 156 -7.93 5.98 2.57
CA VAL A 156 -6.72 6.64 3.06
C VAL A 156 -6.20 7.62 2.00
N GLY A 157 -6.26 8.91 2.28
CA GLY A 157 -5.62 9.93 1.48
C GLY A 157 -4.12 10.04 1.79
N ILE A 158 -3.27 10.07 0.78
CA ILE A 158 -1.86 10.39 0.95
C ILE A 158 -1.44 11.55 0.06
N ASN A 159 -0.55 12.40 0.58
CA ASN A 159 0.05 13.48 -0.20
C ASN A 159 0.95 12.89 -1.31
N SER A 160 0.96 13.55 -2.47
CA SER A 160 1.94 13.33 -3.53
C SER A 160 3.37 13.68 -3.08
N ASP A 161 4.37 13.22 -3.83
CA ASP A 161 5.77 13.53 -3.54
C ASP A 161 6.06 15.03 -3.63
N ASN A 162 5.49 15.70 -4.63
CA ASN A 162 5.58 17.15 -4.78
C ASN A 162 4.97 17.88 -3.57
N SER A 163 3.79 17.45 -3.11
CA SER A 163 3.15 18.04 -1.93
C SER A 163 3.99 17.83 -0.67
N ILE A 164 4.68 16.70 -0.53
CA ILE A 164 5.56 16.46 0.61
C ILE A 164 6.79 17.36 0.54
N ASP A 165 7.42 17.48 -0.62
CA ASP A 165 8.58 18.34 -0.83
C ASP A 165 8.23 19.82 -0.53
N GLU A 166 7.09 20.31 -1.04
CA GLU A 166 6.60 21.66 -0.75
C GLU A 166 6.34 21.90 0.75
N GLN A 167 5.86 20.90 1.49
CA GLN A 167 5.51 21.04 2.90
C GLN A 167 6.68 20.82 3.87
N LYS A 168 7.61 19.92 3.52
CA LYS A 168 8.71 19.50 4.40
C LYS A 168 10.08 19.99 3.93
N GLY A 169 10.19 20.50 2.70
CA GLY A 169 11.45 20.93 2.08
C GLY A 169 12.38 19.77 1.70
N ALA A 170 11.85 18.55 1.63
CA ALA A 170 12.58 17.37 1.22
C ALA A 170 11.62 16.31 0.66
N TYR A 171 12.07 15.60 -0.36
CA TYR A 171 11.37 14.43 -0.91
C TYR A 171 11.18 13.34 0.16
N PRO A 172 10.07 12.60 0.11
CA PRO A 172 9.85 11.48 1.01
C PRO A 172 10.86 10.36 0.76
N LEU A 173 11.08 9.52 1.77
CA LEU A 173 11.92 8.32 1.69
C LEU A 173 11.36 7.29 0.72
N LEU A 174 10.03 7.16 0.72
CA LEU A 174 9.27 6.32 -0.20
C LEU A 174 8.41 7.21 -1.09
N ASN A 175 8.46 6.95 -2.40
CA ASN A 175 7.65 7.70 -3.35
C ASN A 175 6.15 7.40 -3.15
N GLU A 176 5.31 8.23 -3.75
CA GLU A 176 3.85 8.18 -3.58
C GLU A 176 3.23 6.85 -3.99
N ARG A 177 3.81 6.15 -4.97
CA ARG A 177 3.35 4.81 -5.40
C ARG A 177 3.72 3.76 -4.39
N GLU A 178 4.96 3.79 -3.89
CA GLU A 178 5.44 2.86 -2.85
C GLU A 178 4.63 2.99 -1.57
N ARG A 179 4.38 4.24 -1.12
CA ARG A 179 3.53 4.51 0.04
C ARG A 179 2.11 4.00 -0.17
N ALA A 180 1.53 4.25 -1.35
CA ALA A 180 0.18 3.77 -1.65
C ALA A 180 0.11 2.24 -1.70
N LEU A 181 1.12 1.58 -2.28
CA LEU A 181 1.20 0.12 -2.35
C LEU A 181 1.28 -0.49 -0.95
N LEU A 182 2.15 0.03 -0.08
CA LEU A 182 2.29 -0.45 1.31
C LEU A 182 0.99 -0.28 2.11
N LEU A 183 0.30 0.84 1.93
CA LEU A 183 -0.97 1.10 2.62
C LEU A 183 -2.12 0.24 2.07
N SER A 184 -2.10 -0.07 0.77
CA SER A 184 -3.12 -0.94 0.15
C SER A 184 -3.02 -2.39 0.62
N ALA A 185 -1.85 -2.82 1.10
CA ALA A 185 -1.68 -4.14 1.71
C ALA A 185 -2.17 -4.23 3.16
N VAL A 186 -2.57 -3.11 3.77
CA VAL A 186 -3.17 -3.12 5.10
C VAL A 186 -4.62 -3.54 4.98
N GLU A 187 -4.99 -4.67 5.58
CA GLU A 187 -6.35 -5.26 5.49
C GLU A 187 -7.48 -4.28 5.85
N ALA A 188 -7.22 -3.29 6.71
CA ALA A 188 -8.21 -2.28 7.09
C ALA A 188 -8.42 -1.17 6.05
N VAL A 189 -7.61 -1.11 5.00
CA VAL A 189 -7.60 -0.06 3.98
C VAL A 189 -8.26 -0.59 2.72
N ASP A 190 -9.45 -0.09 2.41
CA ASP A 190 -10.16 -0.47 1.19
C ASP A 190 -9.67 0.29 -0.04
N ARG A 191 -9.16 1.52 0.16
CA ARG A 191 -8.66 2.36 -0.93
C ARG A 191 -7.64 3.38 -0.48
N VAL A 192 -6.60 3.55 -1.29
CA VAL A 192 -5.65 4.67 -1.17
C VAL A 192 -5.89 5.70 -2.28
N VAL A 193 -5.86 6.99 -1.93
CA VAL A 193 -6.00 8.10 -2.87
C VAL A 193 -4.84 9.06 -2.73
N ILE A 194 -4.11 9.30 -3.81
CA ILE A 194 -3.01 10.26 -3.85
C ILE A 194 -3.57 11.64 -4.21
N TYR A 195 -3.20 12.68 -3.47
CA TYR A 195 -3.59 14.07 -3.74
C TYR A 195 -2.41 15.02 -3.71
N ASN A 196 -2.47 16.08 -4.52
CA ASN A 196 -1.36 17.03 -4.70
C ASN A 196 -1.52 18.32 -3.88
N GLU A 197 -2.72 18.58 -3.35
CA GLU A 197 -2.96 19.74 -2.51
C GLU A 197 -2.22 19.65 -1.15
N LEU A 198 -1.88 20.80 -0.56
CA LEU A 198 -1.18 20.89 0.73
C LEU A 198 -2.01 20.34 1.90
N ASP A 199 -3.32 20.32 1.77
CA ASP A 199 -4.24 19.75 2.73
C ASP A 199 -5.31 18.88 2.06
N ALA A 200 -5.93 18.01 2.85
CA ALA A 200 -6.95 17.08 2.36
C ALA A 200 -8.33 17.74 2.17
N GLY A 201 -8.50 19.05 2.40
CA GLY A 201 -9.80 19.71 2.41
C GLY A 201 -10.52 19.66 1.07
N SER A 202 -9.80 19.86 -0.04
CA SER A 202 -10.35 19.69 -1.38
C SER A 202 -10.76 18.24 -1.65
N LEU A 203 -9.98 17.26 -1.17
CA LEU A 203 -10.30 15.85 -1.30
C LEU A 203 -11.53 15.47 -0.47
N ILE A 204 -11.63 15.95 0.77
CA ILE A 204 -12.78 15.75 1.66
C ILE A 204 -14.05 16.32 1.03
N ARG A 205 -14.01 17.54 0.47
CA ARG A 205 -15.16 18.13 -0.23
C ARG A 205 -15.64 17.29 -1.42
N ARG A 206 -14.71 16.65 -2.13
CA ARG A 206 -15.00 15.79 -3.28
C ARG A 206 -15.55 14.44 -2.85
N ILE A 207 -14.91 13.77 -1.88
CA ILE A 207 -15.30 12.44 -1.38
C ILE A 207 -16.59 12.49 -0.55
N ARG A 208 -16.81 13.60 0.18
CA ARG A 208 -17.92 13.78 1.14
C ARG A 208 -18.04 12.61 2.12
N PRO A 209 -16.98 12.30 2.91
CA PRO A 209 -17.00 11.18 3.83
C PRO A 209 -18.08 11.35 4.91
N LYS A 210 -18.57 10.24 5.45
CA LYS A 210 -19.46 10.24 6.61
C LYS A 210 -18.68 10.36 7.91
N ILE A 211 -17.47 9.80 7.96
CA ILE A 211 -16.59 9.83 9.12
C ILE A 211 -15.21 10.26 8.66
N VAL A 212 -14.58 11.18 9.38
CA VAL A 212 -13.15 11.49 9.25
C VAL A 212 -12.44 11.06 10.52
N VAL A 213 -11.40 10.25 10.38
CA VAL A 213 -10.64 9.72 11.52
C VAL A 213 -9.26 10.38 11.57
N LYS A 214 -8.89 10.85 12.77
CA LYS A 214 -7.60 11.48 13.05
C LYS A 214 -6.92 10.82 14.24
N GLY A 215 -5.60 10.96 14.32
CA GLY A 215 -4.86 10.57 15.52
C GLY A 215 -5.18 11.48 16.70
N LYS A 216 -5.19 10.94 17.93
CA LYS A 216 -5.42 11.71 19.16
C LYS A 216 -4.45 12.88 19.35
N ARG A 217 -3.28 12.89 18.70
CA ARG A 217 -2.37 14.05 18.72
C ARG A 217 -2.97 15.32 18.13
N PHE A 218 -4.02 15.20 17.31
CA PHE A 218 -4.76 16.32 16.71
C PHE A 218 -5.92 16.80 17.58
N LEU A 219 -6.21 16.11 18.69
CA LEU A 219 -7.23 16.55 19.63
C LEU A 219 -6.89 17.97 20.12
N ASN A 220 -7.87 18.88 20.03
CA ASN A 220 -7.74 20.30 20.39
C ASN A 220 -6.68 21.08 19.58
N LYS A 221 -6.25 20.57 18.42
CA LYS A 221 -5.39 21.31 17.49
C LYS A 221 -6.20 21.73 16.28
N LYS A 222 -5.90 22.94 15.78
CA LYS A 222 -6.46 23.42 14.52
C LYS A 222 -5.92 22.58 13.37
N MET A 223 -6.82 22.04 12.55
CA MET A 223 -6.45 21.25 11.37
C MET A 223 -6.73 22.07 10.10
N PRO A 224 -5.85 22.04 9.08
CA PRO A 224 -6.08 22.73 7.81
C PRO A 224 -7.43 22.38 7.16
N GLU A 225 -7.84 21.11 7.25
CA GLU A 225 -9.04 20.55 6.65
C GLU A 225 -10.32 20.69 7.50
N GLU A 226 -10.25 21.28 8.70
CA GLU A 226 -11.38 21.36 9.66
C GLU A 226 -12.65 21.95 9.03
N LYS A 227 -12.50 23.03 8.26
CA LYS A 227 -13.63 23.66 7.54
C LYS A 227 -14.27 22.71 6.52
N ALA A 228 -13.48 21.89 5.83
CA ALA A 228 -14.01 20.93 4.85
C ALA A 228 -14.79 19.80 5.52
N ILE A 229 -14.35 19.36 6.70
CA ILE A 229 -15.03 18.36 7.52
C ILE A 229 -16.40 18.89 7.95
N GLU A 230 -16.46 20.14 8.42
CA GLU A 230 -17.71 20.82 8.79
C GLU A 230 -18.66 20.98 7.59
N GLU A 231 -18.17 21.46 6.44
CA GLU A 231 -18.96 21.66 5.21
C GLU A 231 -19.58 20.36 4.67
N THR A 232 -18.90 19.23 4.88
CA THR A 232 -19.42 17.91 4.47
C THR A 232 -20.38 17.30 5.48
N GLY A 233 -20.40 17.81 6.71
CA GLY A 233 -21.16 17.24 7.83
C GLY A 233 -20.59 15.91 8.32
N ALA A 234 -19.30 15.65 8.06
CA ALA A 234 -18.65 14.41 8.46
C ALA A 234 -18.45 14.36 9.98
N LYS A 235 -18.68 13.20 10.59
CA LYS A 235 -18.35 12.98 12.00
C LYS A 235 -16.83 12.89 12.16
N LEU A 236 -16.25 13.70 13.03
CA LEU A 236 -14.83 13.63 13.36
C LEU A 236 -14.59 12.67 14.53
N GLU A 237 -13.73 11.67 14.34
CA GLU A 237 -13.33 10.71 15.37
C GLU A 237 -11.81 10.72 15.59
N PHE A 238 -11.39 10.38 16.81
CA PHE A 238 -9.99 10.39 17.22
C PHE A 238 -9.54 9.05 17.79
N PHE A 239 -8.57 8.41 17.13
CA PHE A 239 -8.01 7.14 17.56
C PHE A 239 -6.61 7.33 18.20
N PRO A 240 -6.26 6.52 19.21
CA PRO A 240 -4.91 6.52 19.76
C PRO A 240 -3.85 6.14 18.70
N GLU A 241 -2.78 6.92 18.66
CA GLU A 241 -1.54 6.60 17.95
C GLU A 241 -0.60 5.99 19.01
N TYR A 242 -0.26 4.71 18.88
CA TYR A 242 0.58 3.96 19.84
C TYR A 242 2.05 3.98 19.46
#